data_AF-A0A8S3CAL1-F1
#
_entry.id   AF-A0A8S3CAL1-F1
#
_cell.length_a   1.000
_cell.length_b   1.000
_cell.length_c   1.000
_cell.angle_alpha   90.00
_cell.angle_beta   90.00
_cell.angle_gamma   90.00
#
_symmetry.space_group_name_H-M   'P 1'
#
loop_
_entity.id
_entity.type
_entity.pdbx_description
1 polymer ?
#
loop_
_entity_poly.entity_id
_entity_poly.type
_entity_poly.pdbx_seq_one_letter_code
_entity_poly.pdbx_strand_id
1 'polypeptide(L)'
;MPWCSSKTTDVIQPQIAKIDYTITIKTGDRENSTTNGPVYINIFGRDNQSTGYILLTNSPNDKSFRQGSIETLQIKAIDIGKPRSIIIRHEDDINGWFLDYVEISVNKFLIRFVANRWLNTKKNDRQLSVELFGSEQSDCNYTLTANNLISLMKFVFIVAAAYTIEVQTGNEQIEPLDSPVYVQLYGATTKTPKLFLEPKTACFARDSCENFDISTNNIGEIRKIVIGHEGNGAVSDWHLKNVKIQTTDEQLKFDVNKWLSRTKYDQKLSIELNRNERRPPSPTIVTYLVKIQTVDTEQTDRIDNIEMSIQGSTGQIDKFSLKDHMKSDLDQFQVEHADIGN
;
A
#
# COMPACT_ATOMS: atom_id res chain seq x y z
N MET A 1 62.45 -21.27 -41.01
CA MET A 1 61.50 -20.76 -40.01
C MET A 1 60.25 -21.63 -40.08
N PRO A 2 59.83 -22.33 -39.02
CA PRO A 2 58.60 -23.11 -39.04
C PRO A 2 57.40 -22.21 -38.78
N TRP A 3 56.34 -22.41 -39.57
CA TRP A 3 55.02 -21.81 -39.36
C TRP A 3 54.37 -22.44 -38.12
N CYS A 4 54.00 -21.61 -37.15
CA CYS A 4 53.20 -22.02 -36.00
C CYS A 4 51.72 -21.78 -36.34
N SER A 5 50.91 -22.83 -36.50
CA SER A 5 49.45 -22.65 -36.62
C SER A 5 48.86 -22.49 -35.22
N SER A 6 48.33 -21.30 -34.91
CA SER A 6 47.54 -21.09 -33.69
C SER A 6 46.26 -21.91 -33.79
N LYS A 7 46.12 -22.94 -32.94
CA LYS A 7 44.83 -23.58 -32.69
C LYS A 7 44.04 -22.65 -31.78
N THR A 8 43.04 -21.98 -32.33
CA THR A 8 42.02 -21.30 -31.55
C THR A 8 41.18 -22.37 -30.85
N THR A 9 41.34 -22.52 -29.55
CA THR A 9 40.40 -23.29 -28.74
C THR A 9 39.12 -22.48 -28.62
N ASP A 10 38.08 -22.89 -29.35
CA ASP A 10 36.73 -22.37 -29.14
C ASP A 10 36.29 -22.72 -27.71
N VAL A 11 36.16 -21.69 -26.88
CA VAL A 11 35.54 -21.82 -25.56
C VAL A 11 34.04 -22.06 -25.81
N ILE A 12 33.62 -23.31 -25.73
CA ILE A 12 32.20 -23.67 -25.79
C ILE A 12 31.55 -23.15 -24.51
N GLN A 13 30.90 -21.99 -24.58
CA GLN A 13 30.00 -21.56 -23.51
C GLN A 13 28.83 -22.54 -23.45
N PRO A 14 28.45 -23.06 -22.28
CA PRO A 14 27.28 -23.91 -22.16
C PRO A 14 26.05 -23.11 -22.61
N GLN A 15 25.37 -23.58 -23.67
CA GLN A 15 24.08 -23.01 -24.07
C GLN A 15 23.07 -23.29 -22.96
N ILE A 16 22.67 -22.23 -22.25
CA ILE A 16 21.60 -22.31 -21.26
C ILE A 16 20.30 -22.63 -22.02
N ALA A 17 19.70 -23.78 -21.71
CA ALA A 17 18.46 -24.21 -22.32
C ALA A 17 17.35 -23.16 -22.06
N LYS A 18 16.71 -22.70 -23.14
CA LYS A 18 15.55 -21.83 -23.07
C LYS A 18 14.27 -22.66 -23.16
N ILE A 19 13.29 -22.33 -22.34
CA ILE A 19 11.97 -22.95 -22.32
C ILE A 19 10.90 -21.91 -22.69
N ASP A 20 9.72 -22.40 -23.07
CA ASP A 20 8.58 -21.56 -23.41
C ASP A 20 7.82 -21.11 -22.14
N TYR A 21 7.52 -19.81 -22.07
CA TYR A 21 6.62 -19.23 -21.08
C TYR A 21 5.42 -18.65 -21.80
N THR A 22 4.22 -18.91 -21.27
CA THR A 22 3.00 -18.22 -21.68
C THR A 22 2.71 -17.11 -20.66
N ILE A 23 2.66 -15.87 -21.12
CA ILE A 23 2.36 -14.69 -20.30
C ILE A 23 1.01 -14.14 -20.71
N THR A 24 0.07 -14.08 -19.77
CA THR A 24 -1.21 -13.42 -19.94
C THR A 24 -1.26 -12.13 -19.14
N ILE A 25 -1.56 -11.01 -19.79
CA ILE A 25 -1.61 -9.68 -19.17
C ILE A 25 -3.02 -9.14 -19.29
N LYS A 26 -3.59 -8.67 -18.18
CA LYS A 26 -4.87 -7.95 -18.14
C LYS A 26 -4.59 -6.47 -17.91
N THR A 27 -4.89 -5.65 -18.92
CA THR A 27 -5.02 -4.20 -18.76
C THR A 27 -6.41 -3.92 -18.19
N GLY A 28 -6.48 -3.06 -17.17
CA GLY A 28 -7.76 -2.72 -16.55
C GLY A 28 -8.66 -1.91 -17.46
N ASP A 29 -9.94 -1.82 -17.10
CA ASP A 29 -10.97 -1.16 -17.91
C ASP A 29 -11.23 0.30 -17.49
N ARG A 30 -10.27 0.92 -16.79
CA ARG A 30 -10.35 2.34 -16.41
C ARG A 30 -10.11 3.22 -17.63
N GLU A 31 -10.72 4.39 -17.65
CA GLU A 31 -10.50 5.37 -18.72
C GLU A 31 -9.02 5.72 -18.85
N ASN A 32 -8.50 5.73 -20.08
CA ASN A 32 -7.10 6.02 -20.40
C ASN A 32 -6.09 5.02 -19.79
N SER A 33 -6.50 3.77 -19.56
CA SER A 33 -5.64 2.70 -19.04
C SER A 33 -4.71 2.07 -20.08
N THR A 34 -4.68 2.54 -21.33
CA THR A 34 -3.88 1.97 -22.42
C THR A 34 -2.43 2.48 -22.34
N THR A 35 -1.45 1.58 -22.50
CA THR A 35 -0.06 1.98 -22.79
C THR A 35 0.19 2.01 -24.29
N ASN A 36 0.88 3.06 -24.76
CA ASN A 36 1.37 3.14 -26.14
C ASN A 36 2.91 2.92 -26.22
N GLY A 37 3.56 2.76 -25.07
CA GLY A 37 4.99 2.54 -24.97
C GLY A 37 5.37 1.05 -24.90
N PRO A 38 6.64 0.71 -25.15
CA PRO A 38 7.14 -0.64 -25.03
C PRO A 38 7.00 -1.16 -23.60
N VAL A 39 6.58 -2.41 -23.46
CA VAL A 39 6.40 -3.10 -22.18
C VAL A 39 7.50 -4.13 -21.98
N TYR A 40 8.13 -4.12 -20.81
CA TYR A 40 9.17 -5.07 -20.46
C TYR A 40 8.78 -5.84 -19.20
N ILE A 41 9.15 -7.11 -19.15
CA ILE A 41 9.01 -7.96 -17.97
C ILE A 41 10.34 -8.61 -17.61
N ASN A 42 10.63 -8.69 -16.32
CA ASN A 42 11.67 -9.54 -15.77
C ASN A 42 11.04 -10.50 -14.77
N ILE A 43 11.27 -11.80 -14.94
CA ILE A 43 10.66 -12.86 -14.13
C ILE A 43 11.75 -13.44 -13.24
N PHE A 44 11.45 -13.56 -11.94
CA PHE A 44 12.34 -14.09 -10.92
C PHE A 44 11.80 -15.40 -10.36
N GLY A 45 12.67 -16.40 -10.28
CA GLY A 45 12.33 -17.76 -9.88
C GLY A 45 13.07 -18.22 -8.65
N ARG A 46 13.53 -19.48 -8.66
CA ARG A 46 14.29 -20.06 -7.55
C ARG A 46 15.69 -19.41 -7.48
N ASP A 47 16.21 -19.26 -6.26
CA ASP A 47 17.58 -18.78 -5.97
C ASP A 47 17.92 -17.44 -6.64
N ASN A 48 16.92 -16.55 -6.75
CA ASN A 48 17.02 -15.24 -7.42
C ASN A 48 17.46 -15.31 -8.89
N GLN A 49 17.29 -16.45 -9.55
CA GLN A 49 17.47 -16.54 -11.00
C GLN A 49 16.46 -15.65 -11.71
N SER A 50 16.91 -14.97 -12.75
CA SER A 50 16.18 -13.94 -13.47
C SER A 50 16.24 -14.21 -14.97
N THR A 51 15.12 -14.02 -15.66
CA THR A 51 15.09 -14.08 -17.12
C THR A 51 15.80 -12.89 -17.78
N GLY A 52 16.19 -11.87 -17.00
CA GLY A 52 16.47 -10.54 -17.51
C GLY A 52 15.20 -9.84 -18.01
N TYR A 53 15.35 -8.60 -18.46
CA TYR A 53 14.24 -7.88 -19.10
C TYR A 53 13.97 -8.41 -20.50
N ILE A 54 12.72 -8.73 -20.75
CA ILE A 54 12.19 -9.21 -22.03
C ILE A 54 11.17 -8.18 -22.51
N LEU A 55 11.35 -7.71 -23.74
CA LEU A 55 10.40 -6.83 -24.42
C LEU A 55 9.18 -7.64 -24.85
N LEU A 56 7.98 -7.19 -24.50
CA LEU A 56 6.71 -7.85 -24.79
C LEU A 56 5.94 -7.23 -25.95
N THR A 57 6.31 -6.03 -26.40
CA THR A 57 5.71 -5.38 -27.57
C THR A 57 6.44 -5.80 -28.85
N ASN A 58 5.69 -6.16 -29.89
CA ASN A 58 6.25 -6.65 -31.15
C ASN A 58 6.76 -5.52 -32.07
N SER A 59 6.27 -4.29 -31.91
CA SER A 59 6.70 -3.15 -32.73
C SER A 59 6.35 -1.80 -32.09
N PRO A 60 6.93 -0.68 -32.57
CA PRO A 60 6.56 0.68 -32.14
C PRO A 60 5.11 1.07 -32.41
N ASN A 61 4.41 0.35 -33.31
CA ASN A 61 3.00 0.56 -33.64
C ASN A 61 2.09 -0.55 -33.08
N ASP A 62 2.62 -1.37 -32.17
CA ASP A 62 1.86 -2.43 -31.55
C ASP A 62 0.74 -1.82 -30.71
N LYS A 63 -0.51 -2.15 -31.05
CA LYS A 63 -1.70 -1.70 -30.30
C LYS A 63 -2.03 -2.67 -29.18
N SER A 64 -1.01 -3.30 -28.62
CA SER A 64 -1.09 -4.18 -27.47
C SER A 64 -1.38 -3.40 -26.19
N PHE A 65 -1.96 -4.09 -25.22
CA PHE A 65 -2.30 -3.64 -23.87
C PHE A 65 -3.32 -2.49 -23.83
N ARG A 66 -4.35 -2.56 -24.69
CA ARG A 66 -5.48 -1.60 -24.69
C ARG A 66 -6.33 -1.68 -23.44
N GLN A 67 -7.05 -0.61 -23.14
CA GLN A 67 -8.06 -0.57 -22.07
C GLN A 67 -8.96 -1.80 -22.12
N GLY A 68 -9.10 -2.47 -20.98
CA GLY A 68 -9.92 -3.66 -20.79
C GLY A 68 -9.41 -4.92 -21.50
N SER A 69 -8.30 -4.88 -22.23
CA SER A 69 -7.80 -6.03 -23.00
C SER A 69 -7.19 -7.11 -22.11
N ILE A 70 -7.25 -8.36 -22.61
CA ILE A 70 -6.49 -9.50 -22.12
C ILE A 70 -5.63 -9.97 -23.27
N GLU A 71 -4.31 -10.02 -23.06
CA GLU A 71 -3.36 -10.42 -24.09
C GLU A 71 -2.52 -11.59 -23.62
N THR A 72 -2.30 -12.56 -24.49
CA THR A 72 -1.51 -13.75 -24.18
C THR A 72 -0.38 -13.89 -25.19
N LEU A 73 0.84 -13.98 -24.69
CA LEU A 73 2.08 -13.96 -25.45
C LEU A 73 2.93 -15.18 -25.10
N GLN A 74 3.70 -15.68 -26.06
CA GLN A 74 4.67 -16.75 -25.85
C GLN A 74 6.08 -16.16 -25.93
N ILE A 75 6.91 -16.42 -24.94
CA ILE A 75 8.32 -16.00 -24.93
C ILE A 75 9.23 -17.20 -24.64
N LYS A 76 10.49 -17.11 -25.09
CA LYS A 76 11.54 -18.09 -24.76
C LYS A 76 12.59 -17.47 -23.85
N ALA A 77 12.73 -18.01 -22.65
CA ALA A 77 13.70 -17.54 -21.65
C ALA A 77 14.37 -18.71 -20.95
N ILE A 78 15.42 -18.44 -20.17
CA ILE A 78 16.07 -19.46 -19.35
C ILE A 78 15.07 -20.10 -18.38
N ASP A 79 15.24 -21.37 -18.02
CA ASP A 79 14.43 -22.01 -16.99
C ASP A 79 14.82 -21.50 -15.60
N ILE A 80 13.95 -20.70 -14.97
CA ILE A 80 14.15 -20.16 -13.61
C ILE A 80 13.44 -20.99 -12.53
N GLY A 81 12.81 -22.13 -12.89
CA GLY A 81 11.93 -22.89 -12.02
C GLY A 81 10.58 -22.20 -11.75
N LYS A 82 10.01 -22.40 -10.56
CA LYS A 82 8.71 -21.81 -10.16
C LYS A 82 8.84 -20.27 -10.09
N PRO A 83 8.07 -19.49 -10.88
CA PRO A 83 8.06 -18.04 -10.77
C PRO A 83 7.62 -17.57 -9.37
N ARG A 84 8.29 -16.56 -8.82
CA ARG A 84 8.05 -16.03 -7.47
C ARG A 84 7.71 -14.55 -7.45
N SER A 85 8.47 -13.76 -8.19
CA SER A 85 8.18 -12.35 -8.40
C SER A 85 8.44 -11.96 -9.86
N ILE A 86 7.85 -10.83 -10.25
CA ILE A 86 8.12 -10.20 -11.54
C ILE A 86 8.36 -8.72 -11.32
N ILE A 87 9.16 -8.11 -12.19
CA ILE A 87 9.16 -6.66 -12.40
C ILE A 87 8.57 -6.43 -13.78
N ILE A 88 7.50 -5.66 -13.84
CA ILE A 88 6.88 -5.24 -15.10
C ILE A 88 6.93 -3.72 -15.20
N ARG A 89 7.29 -3.23 -16.39
CA ARG A 89 7.45 -1.80 -16.66
C ARG A 89 6.99 -1.45 -18.07
N HIS A 90 6.61 -0.20 -18.26
CA HIS A 90 6.36 0.36 -19.59
C HIS A 90 7.10 1.70 -19.75
N GLU A 91 7.36 2.11 -20.99
CA GLU A 91 8.00 3.38 -21.30
C GLU A 91 7.00 4.31 -22.02
N ASP A 92 5.98 4.77 -21.29
CA ASP A 92 5.00 5.78 -21.74
C ASP A 92 4.68 6.76 -20.60
N ASP A 93 5.35 7.91 -20.62
CA ASP A 93 5.22 8.95 -19.60
C ASP A 93 3.94 9.78 -19.73
N ILE A 94 3.18 9.59 -20.82
CA ILE A 94 2.05 10.45 -21.19
C ILE A 94 0.73 9.83 -20.73
N ASN A 95 0.44 8.60 -21.18
CA ASN A 95 -0.90 8.01 -21.02
C ASN A 95 -1.04 7.24 -19.69
N GLY A 96 0.05 6.62 -19.21
CA GLY A 96 0.00 5.70 -18.08
C GLY A 96 -0.68 4.37 -18.43
N TRP A 97 -0.39 3.35 -17.63
CA TRP A 97 -0.92 2.02 -17.83
C TRP A 97 -1.61 1.53 -16.56
N PHE A 98 -2.90 1.20 -16.62
CA PHE A 98 -3.55 0.52 -15.49
C PHE A 98 -3.42 -0.99 -15.66
N LEU A 99 -2.57 -1.60 -14.85
CA LEU A 99 -2.35 -3.04 -14.87
C LEU A 99 -3.22 -3.70 -13.79
N ASP A 100 -4.09 -4.63 -14.20
CA ASP A 100 -4.85 -5.44 -13.24
C ASP A 100 -3.99 -6.58 -12.71
N TYR A 101 -3.52 -7.46 -13.60
CA TYR A 101 -2.68 -8.61 -13.24
C TYR A 101 -1.83 -9.10 -14.41
N VAL A 102 -0.80 -9.86 -14.06
CA VAL A 102 -0.01 -10.70 -14.98
C VAL A 102 -0.14 -12.15 -14.52
N GLU A 103 -0.33 -13.07 -15.44
CA GLU A 103 -0.37 -14.50 -15.18
C GLU A 103 0.70 -15.19 -16.02
N ILE A 104 1.50 -16.05 -15.39
CA ILE A 104 2.59 -16.77 -16.04
C ILE A 104 2.34 -18.26 -15.93
N SER A 105 2.26 -18.91 -17.08
CA SER A 105 2.26 -20.36 -17.21
C SER A 105 3.61 -20.81 -17.75
N VAL A 106 4.32 -21.65 -16.99
CA VAL A 106 5.59 -22.25 -17.40
C VAL A 106 5.72 -23.63 -16.77
N ASN A 107 6.16 -24.60 -17.57
CA ASN A 107 6.21 -26.01 -17.18
C ASN A 107 4.85 -26.50 -16.64
N LYS A 108 4.73 -26.69 -15.32
CA LYS A 108 3.49 -27.10 -14.62
C LYS A 108 2.99 -26.03 -13.64
N PHE A 109 3.58 -24.84 -13.66
CA PHE A 109 3.22 -23.74 -12.77
C PHE A 109 2.34 -22.74 -13.50
N LEU A 110 1.27 -22.31 -12.83
CA LEU A 110 0.42 -21.20 -13.25
C LEU A 110 0.33 -20.22 -12.07
N ILE A 111 0.96 -19.06 -12.19
CA ILE A 111 1.09 -18.09 -11.11
C ILE A 111 0.51 -16.75 -11.54
N ARG A 112 -0.36 -16.17 -10.72
CA ARG A 112 -0.91 -14.82 -10.92
C ARG A 112 -0.23 -13.81 -10.01
N PHE A 113 0.10 -12.68 -10.60
CA PHE A 113 0.74 -11.50 -10.01
C PHE A 113 -0.26 -10.34 -10.10
N VAL A 114 -0.96 -10.05 -9.00
CA VAL A 114 -1.96 -8.98 -8.97
C VAL A 114 -1.27 -7.63 -8.77
N ALA A 115 -1.59 -6.66 -9.62
CA ALA A 115 -1.11 -5.29 -9.53
C ALA A 115 -2.21 -4.34 -9.02
N ASN A 116 -3.33 -4.25 -9.75
CA ASN A 116 -4.44 -3.34 -9.53
C ASN A 116 -3.99 -1.88 -9.28
N ARG A 117 -3.19 -1.34 -10.22
CA ARG A 117 -2.61 -0.01 -10.08
C ARG A 117 -2.21 0.60 -11.41
N TRP A 118 -2.20 1.94 -11.42
CA TRP A 118 -1.50 2.74 -12.41
C TRP A 118 0.02 2.57 -12.28
N LEU A 119 0.64 2.36 -13.44
CA LEU A 119 2.03 2.65 -13.74
C LEU A 119 2.01 3.97 -14.52
N ASN A 120 2.34 5.07 -13.86
CA ASN A 120 2.22 6.42 -14.43
C ASN A 120 3.01 7.40 -13.55
N THR A 121 3.62 8.42 -14.14
CA THR A 121 4.46 9.41 -13.44
C THR A 121 3.65 10.44 -12.61
N LYS A 122 2.34 10.53 -12.82
CA LYS A 122 1.43 11.50 -12.18
C LYS A 122 0.37 10.85 -11.29
N LYS A 123 0.17 9.52 -11.37
CA LYS A 123 -0.81 8.77 -10.57
C LYS A 123 -0.12 7.77 -9.65
N ASN A 124 -0.82 7.35 -8.60
CA ASN A 124 -0.34 6.38 -7.60
C ASN A 124 1.07 6.74 -7.10
N ASP A 125 1.97 5.79 -6.93
CA ASP A 125 3.33 6.02 -6.44
C ASP A 125 4.28 6.74 -7.43
N ARG A 126 3.75 7.21 -8.57
CA ARG A 126 4.50 7.93 -9.62
C ARG A 126 5.57 7.08 -10.30
N GLN A 127 5.41 5.76 -10.31
CA GLN A 127 6.33 4.82 -10.95
C GLN A 127 5.74 4.21 -12.22
N LEU A 128 6.61 3.94 -13.21
CA LEU A 128 6.28 3.25 -14.46
C LEU A 128 6.59 1.75 -14.40
N SER A 129 7.06 1.29 -13.25
CA SER A 129 7.44 -0.09 -12.99
C SER A 129 6.90 -0.54 -11.66
N VAL A 130 6.62 -1.83 -11.52
CA VAL A 130 6.25 -2.42 -10.23
C VAL A 130 6.83 -3.81 -10.10
N GLU A 131 7.32 -4.14 -8.89
CA GLU A 131 7.60 -5.52 -8.50
C GLU A 131 6.34 -6.16 -7.89
N LEU A 132 5.96 -7.31 -8.43
CA LEU A 132 4.77 -8.06 -8.02
C LEU A 132 5.19 -9.44 -7.54
N PHE A 133 4.53 -9.93 -6.49
CA PHE A 133 4.76 -11.25 -5.92
C PHE A 133 3.60 -12.18 -6.26
N GLY A 134 3.91 -13.42 -6.59
CA GLY A 134 2.91 -14.41 -6.95
C GLY A 134 2.02 -14.70 -5.74
N SER A 135 0.70 -14.81 -5.93
CA SER A 135 -0.16 -15.28 -4.87
C SER A 135 0.18 -16.75 -4.59
N GLU A 136 0.60 -17.06 -3.36
CA GLU A 136 0.80 -18.43 -2.88
C GLU A 136 -0.55 -19.15 -2.76
N GLN A 137 -1.16 -19.50 -3.89
CA GLN A 137 -2.21 -20.50 -3.91
C GLN A 137 -1.54 -21.86 -4.10
N SER A 138 -1.74 -22.70 -3.08
CA SER A 138 -1.24 -24.05 -2.89
C SER A 138 -1.10 -24.82 -4.20
N ASP A 139 0.09 -25.39 -4.38
CA ASP A 139 0.54 -26.18 -5.52
C ASP A 139 -0.59 -26.93 -6.22
N CYS A 140 -1.01 -26.41 -7.37
CA CYS A 140 -1.93 -27.11 -8.23
C CYS A 140 -1.14 -28.18 -9.02
N ASN A 141 -0.79 -29.28 -8.34
CA ASN A 141 -0.40 -30.53 -8.99
C ASN A 141 -1.64 -31.13 -9.69
N TYR A 142 -2.10 -30.52 -10.78
CA TYR A 142 -3.09 -31.13 -11.65
C TYR A 142 -2.38 -31.93 -12.73
N THR A 143 -2.47 -33.26 -12.65
CA THR A 143 -2.38 -34.12 -13.84
C THR A 143 -3.55 -33.78 -14.75
N LEU A 144 -3.26 -33.06 -15.83
CA LEU A 144 -4.22 -32.72 -16.89
C LEU A 144 -4.80 -34.02 -17.47
N THR A 145 -6.04 -34.36 -17.10
CA THR A 145 -6.86 -35.35 -17.81
C THR A 145 -8.01 -34.62 -18.49
N ALA A 146 -8.57 -35.20 -19.55
CA ALA A 146 -9.44 -34.53 -20.53
C ALA A 146 -10.75 -33.90 -20.00
N ASN A 147 -11.04 -33.94 -18.70
CA ASN A 147 -12.18 -33.28 -18.05
C ASN A 147 -11.86 -31.82 -17.64
N ASN A 148 -10.88 -31.20 -18.29
CA ASN A 148 -10.22 -29.95 -17.91
C ASN A 148 -11.05 -28.66 -17.97
N LEU A 149 -12.25 -28.66 -18.56
CA LEU A 149 -13.04 -27.43 -18.67
C LEU A 149 -13.55 -26.93 -17.31
N ILE A 150 -13.98 -27.81 -16.42
CA ILE A 150 -14.49 -27.42 -15.10
C ILE A 150 -13.35 -26.97 -14.17
N SER A 151 -12.15 -27.57 -14.32
CA SER A 151 -10.97 -27.19 -13.53
C SER A 151 -10.38 -25.86 -13.99
N LEU A 152 -10.28 -25.63 -15.32
CA LEU A 152 -9.93 -24.31 -15.86
C LEU A 152 -11.00 -23.27 -15.51
N MET A 153 -12.29 -23.58 -15.63
CA MET A 153 -13.36 -22.64 -15.26
C MET A 153 -13.34 -22.33 -13.76
N LYS A 154 -13.11 -23.31 -12.86
CA LYS A 154 -12.90 -23.03 -11.43
C LYS A 154 -11.62 -22.19 -11.20
N PHE A 155 -10.52 -22.45 -11.89
CA PHE A 155 -9.28 -21.66 -11.76
C PHE A 155 -9.44 -20.22 -12.27
N VAL A 156 -10.24 -20.02 -13.33
CA VAL A 156 -10.57 -18.70 -13.90
C VAL A 156 -11.52 -17.92 -12.99
N PHE A 157 -12.45 -18.59 -12.28
CA PHE A 157 -13.45 -17.95 -11.42
C PHE A 157 -13.06 -17.81 -9.93
N ILE A 158 -12.00 -18.46 -9.43
CA ILE A 158 -11.65 -18.45 -8.00
C ILE A 158 -10.97 -17.14 -7.51
N VAL A 159 -10.48 -16.28 -8.41
CA VAL A 159 -9.35 -15.41 -8.00
C VAL A 159 -9.73 -13.97 -7.65
N ALA A 160 -10.88 -13.44 -8.08
CA ALA A 160 -11.26 -12.04 -7.79
C ALA A 160 -12.38 -11.96 -6.75
N ALA A 161 -12.11 -11.32 -5.61
CA ALA A 161 -13.10 -10.88 -4.63
C ALA A 161 -13.34 -9.37 -4.79
N ALA A 162 -14.60 -8.97 -4.65
CA ALA A 162 -15.02 -7.58 -4.70
C ALA A 162 -15.10 -6.98 -3.29
N TYR A 163 -14.59 -5.78 -3.15
CA TYR A 163 -14.57 -5.00 -1.91
C TYR A 163 -15.06 -3.59 -2.24
N THR A 164 -15.97 -3.06 -1.42
CA THR A 164 -16.30 -1.63 -1.42
C THR A 164 -15.67 -1.00 -0.19
N ILE A 165 -14.77 -0.04 -0.40
CA ILE A 165 -14.03 0.64 0.65
C ILE A 165 -14.55 2.07 0.75
N GLU A 166 -15.07 2.43 1.92
CA GLU A 166 -15.51 3.78 2.26
C GLU A 166 -14.43 4.42 3.14
N VAL A 167 -13.98 5.61 2.75
CA VAL A 167 -12.99 6.39 3.50
C VAL A 167 -13.59 7.75 3.83
N GLN A 168 -13.60 8.10 5.12
CA GLN A 168 -14.01 9.42 5.58
C GLN A 168 -12.83 10.24 6.08
N THR A 169 -12.64 11.41 5.49
CA THR A 169 -11.69 12.43 5.96
C THR A 169 -12.34 13.22 7.09
N GLY A 170 -11.58 13.56 8.14
CA GLY A 170 -12.14 14.29 9.27
C GLY A 170 -12.27 15.79 9.05
N ASN A 171 -13.01 16.41 9.95
CA ASN A 171 -13.26 17.85 10.00
C ASN A 171 -12.03 18.68 10.38
N GLU A 172 -11.02 18.06 10.98
CA GLU A 172 -9.74 18.73 11.29
C GLU A 172 -8.85 18.91 10.06
N GLN A 173 -9.18 18.29 8.93
CA GLN A 173 -8.47 18.51 7.67
C GLN A 173 -8.66 19.96 7.21
N ILE A 174 -7.57 20.65 6.91
CA ILE A 174 -7.60 22.04 6.42
C ILE A 174 -7.35 22.05 4.92
N GLU A 175 -6.17 21.60 4.50
CA GLU A 175 -5.79 21.53 3.09
C GLU A 175 -6.12 20.15 2.52
N PRO A 176 -6.68 20.01 1.31
CA PRO A 176 -6.95 18.70 0.74
C PRO A 176 -5.68 17.87 0.54
N LEU A 177 -5.73 16.59 0.89
CA LEU A 177 -4.61 15.68 0.65
C LEU A 177 -4.47 15.42 -0.85
N ASP A 178 -3.31 15.76 -1.42
CA ASP A 178 -2.93 15.49 -2.81
C ASP A 178 -1.92 14.32 -2.93
N SER A 179 -1.63 13.66 -1.81
CA SER A 179 -0.82 12.44 -1.77
C SER A 179 -1.67 11.20 -2.10
N PRO A 180 -1.16 10.26 -2.90
CA PRO A 180 -1.84 8.99 -3.22
C PRO A 180 -2.11 8.18 -1.95
N VAL A 181 -3.39 7.91 -1.71
CA VAL A 181 -3.87 7.07 -0.62
C VAL A 181 -3.92 5.62 -1.09
N TYR A 182 -3.54 4.70 -0.22
CA TYR A 182 -3.63 3.27 -0.47
C TYR A 182 -4.23 2.55 0.73
N VAL A 183 -4.75 1.36 0.45
CA VAL A 183 -5.15 0.37 1.44
C VAL A 183 -4.57 -0.99 1.09
N GLN A 184 -4.16 -1.74 2.10
CA GLN A 184 -3.68 -3.11 1.96
C GLN A 184 -4.44 -4.01 2.94
N LEU A 185 -5.06 -5.05 2.41
CA LEU A 185 -5.88 -5.98 3.18
C LEU A 185 -5.07 -7.24 3.50
N TYR A 186 -5.12 -7.68 4.76
CA TYR A 186 -4.48 -8.89 5.24
C TYR A 186 -5.57 -9.86 5.68
N GLY A 187 -5.66 -11.00 4.99
CA GLY A 187 -6.67 -12.01 5.25
C GLY A 187 -6.10 -13.31 5.80
N ALA A 188 -6.96 -14.31 5.94
CA ALA A 188 -6.60 -15.62 6.46
C ALA A 188 -5.64 -16.42 5.56
N THR A 189 -5.71 -16.23 4.24
CA THR A 189 -4.92 -17.01 3.28
C THR A 189 -3.76 -16.22 2.69
N THR A 190 -3.95 -14.92 2.45
CA THR A 190 -2.96 -14.07 1.80
C THR A 190 -3.23 -12.60 2.10
N LYS A 191 -2.46 -11.70 1.46
CA LYS A 191 -2.67 -10.26 1.50
C LYS A 191 -2.86 -9.70 0.09
N THR A 192 -3.48 -8.55 -0.02
CA THR A 192 -3.54 -7.82 -1.29
C THR A 192 -2.22 -7.09 -1.54
N PRO A 193 -1.93 -6.69 -2.79
CA PRO A 193 -1.01 -5.58 -3.02
C PRO A 193 -1.53 -4.28 -2.37
N LYS A 194 -0.74 -3.20 -2.43
CA LYS A 194 -1.25 -1.85 -2.12
C LYS A 194 -2.30 -1.47 -3.16
N LEU A 195 -3.54 -1.30 -2.73
CA LEU A 195 -4.66 -0.90 -3.56
C LEU A 195 -4.79 0.62 -3.45
N PHE A 196 -4.48 1.33 -4.52
CA PHE A 196 -4.55 2.80 -4.51
C PHE A 196 -5.99 3.27 -4.68
N LEU A 197 -6.39 4.23 -3.85
CA LEU A 197 -7.73 4.81 -3.81
C LEU A 197 -7.72 6.11 -4.59
N GLU A 198 -8.39 6.13 -5.74
CA GLU A 198 -8.48 7.31 -6.61
C GLU A 198 -9.75 8.11 -6.28
N PRO A 199 -9.64 9.25 -5.57
CA PRO A 199 -10.78 10.04 -5.16
C PRO A 199 -11.54 10.58 -6.37
N LYS A 200 -12.86 10.70 -6.26
CA LYS A 200 -13.71 11.25 -7.33
C LYS A 200 -13.38 12.69 -7.64
N THR A 201 -12.96 13.45 -6.63
CA THR A 201 -12.67 14.89 -6.70
C THR A 201 -11.17 15.19 -6.60
N ALA A 202 -10.32 14.36 -7.22
CA ALA A 202 -8.85 14.48 -7.32
C ALA A 202 -8.05 14.52 -5.99
N CYS A 203 -8.68 14.83 -4.86
CA CYS A 203 -8.07 14.96 -3.54
C CYS A 203 -9.04 14.51 -2.45
N PHE A 204 -8.49 14.12 -1.29
CA PHE A 204 -9.28 13.84 -0.09
C PHE A 204 -9.45 15.12 0.72
N ALA A 205 -10.62 15.75 0.57
CA ALA A 205 -10.95 17.03 1.20
C ALA A 205 -11.58 16.88 2.59
N ARG A 206 -11.66 17.98 3.34
CA ARG A 206 -12.31 18.03 4.65
C ARG A 206 -13.74 17.48 4.61
N ASP A 207 -14.07 16.63 5.60
CA ASP A 207 -15.37 15.99 5.76
C ASP A 207 -15.83 15.18 4.52
N SER A 208 -14.93 14.86 3.59
CA SER A 208 -15.24 14.02 2.43
C SER A 208 -15.54 12.59 2.87
N CYS A 209 -16.47 11.95 2.17
CA CYS A 209 -16.78 10.53 2.31
C CYS A 209 -16.79 9.92 0.91
N GLU A 210 -15.85 9.02 0.64
CA GLU A 210 -15.63 8.47 -0.69
C GLU A 210 -15.66 6.95 -0.68
N ASN A 211 -16.29 6.38 -1.72
CA ASN A 211 -16.46 4.94 -1.89
C ASN A 211 -15.66 4.46 -3.11
N PHE A 212 -14.93 3.36 -2.92
CA PHE A 212 -14.06 2.75 -3.91
C PHE A 212 -14.43 1.28 -4.09
N ASP A 213 -14.85 0.91 -5.29
CA ASP A 213 -15.10 -0.49 -5.65
C ASP A 213 -13.84 -1.11 -6.24
N ILE A 214 -13.36 -2.17 -5.58
CA ILE A 214 -12.07 -2.81 -5.91
C ILE A 214 -12.28 -4.31 -6.04
N SER A 215 -11.80 -4.86 -7.16
CA SER A 215 -11.72 -6.30 -7.39
C SER A 215 -10.27 -6.77 -7.32
N THR A 216 -9.94 -7.64 -6.39
CA THR A 216 -8.56 -8.12 -6.17
C THR A 216 -8.55 -9.58 -5.68
N ASN A 217 -7.38 -10.15 -5.37
CA ASN A 217 -7.29 -11.52 -4.90
C ASN A 217 -8.20 -11.80 -3.69
N ASN A 218 -8.85 -12.96 -3.68
CA ASN A 218 -9.56 -13.43 -2.49
C ASN A 218 -8.54 -13.74 -1.38
N ILE A 219 -8.60 -12.97 -0.30
CA ILE A 219 -7.68 -13.08 0.85
C ILE A 219 -8.23 -13.96 1.98
N GLY A 220 -9.43 -14.51 1.80
CA GLY A 220 -10.21 -15.13 2.87
C GLY A 220 -10.76 -14.10 3.86
N GLU A 221 -11.06 -14.53 5.07
CA GLU A 221 -11.54 -13.67 6.15
C GLU A 221 -10.55 -12.53 6.42
N ILE A 222 -11.02 -11.27 6.38
CA ILE A 222 -10.18 -10.09 6.66
C ILE A 222 -9.76 -10.14 8.12
N ARG A 223 -8.46 -10.08 8.41
CA ARG A 223 -7.91 -10.06 9.78
C ARG A 223 -7.44 -8.68 10.19
N LYS A 224 -6.94 -7.91 9.23
CA LYS A 224 -6.27 -6.64 9.45
C LYS A 224 -6.24 -5.83 8.17
N ILE A 225 -6.22 -4.52 8.31
CA ILE A 225 -6.00 -3.60 7.20
C ILE A 225 -4.90 -2.61 7.53
N VAL A 226 -4.22 -2.14 6.50
CA VAL A 226 -3.28 -1.02 6.59
C VAL A 226 -3.78 0.04 5.63
N ILE A 227 -4.01 1.25 6.11
CA ILE A 227 -4.39 2.40 5.29
C ILE A 227 -3.37 3.51 5.49
N GLY A 228 -3.00 4.19 4.41
CA GLY A 228 -2.03 5.27 4.47
C GLY A 228 -1.87 6.00 3.15
N HIS A 229 -0.88 6.88 3.08
CA HIS A 229 -0.53 7.61 1.87
C HIS A 229 0.99 7.59 1.63
N GLU A 230 1.42 7.82 0.38
CA GLU A 230 2.85 7.74 0.00
C GLU A 230 3.67 8.97 0.43
N GLY A 231 3.00 10.06 0.81
CA GLY A 231 3.63 11.31 1.27
C GLY A 231 4.49 12.00 0.23
N ASN A 232 4.18 11.83 -1.06
CA ASN A 232 4.85 12.46 -2.20
C ASN A 232 4.02 13.61 -2.83
N GLY A 233 2.87 13.96 -2.23
CA GLY A 233 2.11 15.18 -2.52
C GLY A 233 2.73 16.44 -1.92
N ALA A 234 2.26 17.62 -2.33
CA ALA A 234 2.63 18.88 -1.70
C ALA A 234 2.06 18.98 -0.27
N VAL A 235 0.88 18.40 -0.07
CA VAL A 235 0.21 18.26 1.23
C VAL A 235 0.35 16.80 1.66
N SER A 236 0.88 16.58 2.87
CA SER A 236 1.09 15.24 3.42
C SER A 236 0.52 15.05 4.82
N ASP A 237 -0.29 16.01 5.27
CA ASP A 237 -1.06 15.91 6.50
C ASP A 237 -2.45 15.40 6.17
N TRP A 238 -2.83 14.24 6.71
CA TRP A 238 -4.15 13.69 6.49
C TRP A 238 -4.80 13.27 7.80
N HIS A 239 -5.96 13.84 8.12
CA HIS A 239 -6.76 13.44 9.25
C HIS A 239 -7.81 12.40 8.82
N LEU A 240 -7.51 11.13 9.09
CA LEU A 240 -8.40 10.01 8.78
C LEU A 240 -9.42 9.81 9.90
N LYS A 241 -10.71 9.93 9.58
CA LYS A 241 -11.81 9.80 10.54
C LYS A 241 -12.23 8.35 10.71
N ASN A 242 -12.63 7.70 9.62
CA ASN A 242 -13.02 6.29 9.63
C ASN A 242 -12.76 5.62 8.28
N VAL A 243 -12.73 4.29 8.34
CA VAL A 243 -12.69 3.41 7.18
C VAL A 243 -13.75 2.34 7.36
N LYS A 244 -14.54 2.09 6.32
CA LYS A 244 -15.47 0.97 6.27
C LYS A 244 -15.15 0.09 5.06
N ILE A 245 -15.20 -1.21 5.25
CA ILE A 245 -14.97 -2.20 4.20
C ILE A 245 -16.18 -3.10 4.14
N GLN A 246 -16.76 -3.19 2.95
CA GLN A 246 -17.88 -4.06 2.64
C GLN A 246 -17.41 -5.15 1.69
N THR A 247 -17.69 -6.39 2.05
CA THR A 247 -17.61 -7.56 1.17
C THR A 247 -19.01 -8.09 0.89
N THR A 248 -19.14 -9.18 0.16
CA THR A 248 -20.42 -9.89 -0.01
C THR A 248 -20.99 -10.41 1.30
N ASP A 249 -20.12 -10.81 2.23
CA ASP A 249 -20.52 -11.59 3.42
C ASP A 249 -20.46 -10.77 4.72
N GLU A 250 -19.62 -9.74 4.78
CA GLU A 250 -19.37 -8.96 5.99
C GLU A 250 -19.12 -7.46 5.74
N GLN A 251 -19.41 -6.67 6.77
CA GLN A 251 -19.07 -5.26 6.85
C GLN A 251 -18.16 -5.02 8.06
N LEU A 252 -17.00 -4.43 7.84
CA LEU A 252 -16.07 -4.00 8.89
C LEU A 252 -16.03 -2.48 8.95
N LYS A 253 -16.01 -1.92 10.15
CA LYS A 253 -15.89 -0.48 10.39
C LYS A 253 -14.78 -0.21 11.39
N PHE A 254 -13.91 0.72 11.05
CA PHE A 254 -12.78 1.15 11.86
C PHE A 254 -12.92 2.64 12.14
N ASP A 255 -13.19 2.99 13.40
CA ASP A 255 -13.16 4.37 13.87
C ASP A 255 -11.71 4.75 14.21
N VAL A 256 -11.11 5.64 13.43
CA VAL A 256 -9.67 5.94 13.48
C VAL A 256 -9.41 7.25 14.22
N ASN A 257 -9.95 8.36 13.73
CA ASN A 257 -9.75 9.74 14.24
C ASN A 257 -8.28 10.04 14.59
N LYS A 258 -7.38 9.89 13.61
CA LYS A 258 -5.94 10.13 13.78
C LYS A 258 -5.35 10.86 12.59
N TRP A 259 -4.29 11.63 12.88
CA TRP A 259 -3.44 12.23 11.88
C TRP A 259 -2.44 11.21 11.33
N LEU A 260 -2.44 11.03 10.01
CA LEU A 260 -1.40 10.39 9.23
C LEU A 260 -0.58 11.51 8.58
N SER A 261 0.58 11.80 9.14
CA SER A 261 1.36 13.01 8.82
C SER A 261 2.83 12.76 9.15
N ARG A 262 3.73 13.51 8.49
CA ARG A 262 5.18 13.51 8.82
C ARG A 262 5.50 14.41 10.02
N THR A 263 4.63 15.35 10.35
CA THR A 263 4.90 16.44 11.30
C THR A 263 3.99 16.38 12.53
N LYS A 264 2.86 15.68 12.44
CA LYS A 264 1.85 15.57 13.51
C LYS A 264 1.78 14.16 14.08
N TYR A 265 1.26 14.08 15.31
CA TYR A 265 0.97 12.84 16.03
C TYR A 265 2.19 11.92 16.12
N ASP A 266 2.11 10.69 15.62
CA ASP A 266 3.19 9.70 15.70
C ASP A 266 4.13 9.71 14.48
N GLN A 267 4.00 10.73 13.62
CA GLN A 267 4.83 10.93 12.43
C GLN A 267 4.78 9.77 11.42
N LYS A 268 3.69 9.01 11.42
CA LYS A 268 3.45 7.92 10.46
C LYS A 268 2.45 8.35 9.41
N LEU A 269 2.68 7.87 8.18
CA LEU A 269 1.78 8.09 7.03
C LEU A 269 0.81 6.93 6.82
N SER A 270 0.83 5.94 7.71
CA SER A 270 -0.03 4.76 7.63
C SER A 270 -0.37 4.26 9.01
N ILE A 271 -1.56 3.68 9.14
CA ILE A 271 -2.02 3.02 10.34
C ILE A 271 -2.45 1.59 10.05
N GLU A 272 -2.11 0.69 10.96
CA GLU A 272 -2.59 -0.68 10.99
C GLU A 272 -3.84 -0.77 11.86
N LEU A 273 -4.88 -1.42 11.36
CA LEU A 273 -6.18 -1.56 12.02
C LEU A 273 -6.55 -3.04 12.05
N ASN A 274 -6.61 -3.61 13.26
CA ASN A 274 -6.92 -5.01 13.46
C ASN A 274 -8.43 -5.21 13.56
N ARG A 275 -8.98 -6.26 12.92
CA ARG A 275 -10.41 -6.60 12.95
C ARG A 275 -10.98 -6.69 14.38
N ASN A 276 -10.18 -7.18 15.31
CA ASN A 276 -10.56 -7.45 16.69
C ASN A 276 -10.07 -6.41 17.69
N GLU A 277 -9.50 -5.28 17.25
CA GLU A 277 -9.19 -4.20 18.17
C GLU A 277 -10.49 -3.60 18.70
N ARG A 278 -10.86 -4.03 19.92
CA ARG A 278 -11.77 -3.25 20.75
C ARG A 278 -11.19 -1.86 20.80
N ARG A 279 -12.00 -0.87 20.39
CA ARG A 279 -11.75 0.57 20.49
C ARG A 279 -10.74 0.81 21.62
N PRO A 280 -9.50 1.27 21.34
CA PRO A 280 -8.65 1.71 22.44
C PRO A 280 -9.52 2.68 23.25
N PRO A 281 -9.67 2.47 24.57
CA PRO A 281 -10.52 3.35 25.37
C PRO A 281 -10.11 4.77 25.00
N SER A 282 -11.09 5.58 24.60
CA SER A 282 -10.86 7.01 24.39
C SER A 282 -10.02 7.47 25.59
N PRO A 283 -8.88 8.15 25.37
CA PRO A 283 -7.98 8.48 26.47
C PRO A 283 -8.84 9.11 27.56
N THR A 284 -8.83 8.51 28.75
CA THR A 284 -9.57 9.05 29.88
C THR A 284 -8.99 10.44 30.10
N ILE A 285 -9.77 11.47 29.79
CA ILE A 285 -9.37 12.84 30.10
C ILE A 285 -9.55 12.96 31.61
N VAL A 286 -8.45 13.17 32.31
CA VAL A 286 -8.44 13.40 33.75
C VAL A 286 -8.24 14.90 33.96
N THR A 287 -9.12 15.50 34.73
CA THR A 287 -8.97 16.90 35.17
C THR A 287 -8.07 16.91 36.41
N TYR A 288 -6.86 17.44 36.26
CA TYR A 288 -5.95 17.66 37.39
C TYR A 288 -6.31 18.99 38.06
N LEU A 289 -6.68 18.93 39.34
CA LEU A 289 -6.86 20.13 40.16
C LEU A 289 -5.54 20.45 40.87
N VAL A 290 -4.88 21.51 40.40
CA VAL A 290 -3.64 21.99 40.99
C VAL A 290 -3.96 23.17 41.91
N LYS A 291 -3.56 23.07 43.17
CA LYS A 291 -3.62 24.17 44.15
C LYS A 291 -2.21 24.60 44.50
N ILE A 292 -1.90 25.87 44.27
CA ILE A 292 -0.62 26.45 44.65
C ILE A 292 -0.89 27.39 45.82
N GLN A 293 -0.15 27.22 46.91
CA GLN A 293 -0.19 28.11 48.06
C GLN A 293 1.18 28.75 48.20
N THR A 294 1.24 30.07 48.05
CA THR A 294 2.44 30.85 48.32
C THR A 294 2.40 31.36 49.76
N VAL A 295 3.57 31.48 50.39
CA VAL A 295 3.71 32.10 51.71
C VAL A 295 4.46 33.40 51.53
N ASP A 296 3.92 34.48 52.08
CA ASP A 296 4.55 35.78 52.04
C ASP A 296 5.76 35.78 52.99
N THR A 297 6.95 35.94 52.43
CA THR A 297 8.19 36.14 53.18
C THR A 297 8.70 37.51 52.79
N GLU A 298 9.02 38.37 53.76
CA GLU A 298 9.33 39.81 53.60
C GLU A 298 10.61 40.13 52.78
N GLN A 299 10.88 39.42 51.68
CA GLN A 299 11.91 39.75 50.70
C GLN A 299 11.37 39.65 49.27
N THR A 300 11.18 40.84 48.70
CA THR A 300 11.21 41.20 47.27
C THR A 300 10.24 40.53 46.31
N ASP A 301 9.35 41.38 45.81
CA ASP A 301 8.39 41.15 44.73
C ASP A 301 9.05 40.65 43.44
N ARG A 302 8.53 39.51 42.97
CA ARG A 302 8.15 39.19 41.57
C ARG A 302 8.53 37.74 41.20
N ILE A 303 7.55 36.85 41.32
CA ILE A 303 7.65 35.50 40.76
C ILE A 303 7.26 35.57 39.28
N ASP A 304 8.24 35.71 38.40
CA ASP A 304 8.03 35.60 36.96
C ASP A 304 8.34 34.17 36.49
N ASN A 305 7.45 33.61 35.65
CA ASN A 305 7.62 32.31 34.96
C ASN A 305 7.57 31.07 35.86
N ILE A 306 6.45 30.84 36.55
CA ILE A 306 6.18 29.50 37.10
C ILE A 306 5.70 28.61 35.95
N GLU A 307 6.50 27.59 35.65
CA GLU A 307 6.14 26.49 34.74
C GLU A 307 5.87 25.25 35.57
N MET A 308 4.81 24.53 35.23
CA MET A 308 4.50 23.23 35.83
C MET A 308 4.53 22.15 34.76
N SER A 309 5.03 20.98 35.14
CA SER A 309 4.87 19.75 34.37
C SER A 309 4.45 18.64 35.32
N ILE A 310 3.49 17.83 34.88
CA ILE A 310 2.96 16.70 35.64
C ILE A 310 3.46 15.44 34.91
N GLN A 311 4.14 14.57 35.65
CA GLN A 311 4.65 13.30 35.13
C GLN A 311 4.02 12.16 35.90
N GLY A 312 3.51 11.17 35.18
CA GLY A 312 2.95 9.95 35.74
C GLY A 312 3.67 8.72 35.20
N SER A 313 3.26 7.55 35.66
CA SER A 313 3.89 6.27 35.33
C SER A 313 3.83 5.90 33.84
N THR A 314 2.97 6.56 33.05
CA THR A 314 2.78 6.27 31.62
C THR A 314 3.07 7.43 30.69
N GLY A 315 3.43 8.62 31.20
CA GLY A 315 3.71 9.79 30.37
C GLY A 315 3.96 11.08 31.14
N GLN A 316 4.12 12.19 30.41
CA GLN A 316 4.34 13.53 30.96
C GLN A 316 3.50 14.55 30.18
N ILE A 317 2.90 15.50 30.91
CA ILE A 317 2.19 16.64 30.34
C ILE A 317 3.22 17.71 29.95
N ASP A 318 3.04 18.31 28.76
CA ASP A 318 3.82 19.46 28.30
C ASP A 318 3.82 20.59 29.33
N LYS A 319 4.93 21.33 29.41
CA LYS A 319 5.06 22.44 30.36
C LYS A 319 4.04 23.53 30.03
N PHE A 320 3.29 23.98 31.04
CA PHE A 320 2.38 25.11 30.90
C PHE A 320 2.77 26.26 31.85
N SER A 321 2.62 27.49 31.36
CA SER A 321 2.92 28.71 32.12
C SER A 321 1.71 29.15 32.93
N LEU A 322 1.91 29.45 34.21
CA LEU A 322 0.85 29.86 35.13
C LEU A 322 0.52 31.36 35.06
N LYS A 323 1.07 32.08 34.07
CA LYS A 323 1.10 33.56 34.01
C LYS A 323 -0.27 34.25 33.86
N ASP A 324 -1.30 33.57 33.36
CA ASP A 324 -2.57 34.23 33.02
C ASP A 324 -3.65 34.18 34.12
N HIS A 325 -3.40 33.52 35.25
CA HIS A 325 -4.45 33.29 36.26
C HIS A 325 -4.08 33.59 37.71
N MET A 326 -2.91 34.19 37.97
CA MET A 326 -2.56 34.54 39.36
C MET A 326 -3.21 35.85 39.79
N LYS A 327 -4.29 35.78 40.57
CA LYS A 327 -5.02 36.95 41.11
C LYS A 327 -5.13 36.94 42.64
N SER A 328 -4.72 35.88 43.33
CA SER A 328 -4.83 35.79 44.81
C SER A 328 -3.89 34.75 45.43
N ASP A 329 -3.75 34.76 46.77
CA ASP A 329 -2.87 33.85 47.53
C ASP A 329 -3.30 32.35 47.47
N LEU A 330 -4.42 32.05 46.79
CA LEU A 330 -5.00 30.71 46.64
C LEU A 330 -5.63 30.59 45.24
N ASP A 331 -4.80 30.38 44.23
CA ASP A 331 -5.28 30.18 42.86
C ASP A 331 -5.40 28.67 42.53
N GLN A 332 -6.57 28.29 42.00
CA GLN A 332 -6.89 26.93 41.57
C GLN A 332 -6.90 26.86 40.05
N PHE A 333 -6.24 25.83 39.51
CA PHE A 333 -6.13 25.62 38.07
C PHE A 333 -6.68 24.25 37.70
N GLN A 334 -7.38 24.20 36.57
CA GLN A 334 -7.84 22.96 35.97
C GLN A 334 -7.08 22.74 34.67
N VAL A 335 -6.40 21.60 34.56
CA VAL A 335 -5.75 21.17 33.33
C VAL A 335 -6.36 19.83 32.94
N GLU A 336 -6.92 19.79 31.74
CA GLU A 336 -7.44 18.58 31.12
C GLU A 336 -6.35 17.96 30.26
N HIS A 337 -6.03 16.69 30.52
CA HIS A 337 -5.06 15.96 29.73
C HIS A 337 -5.40 14.47 29.73
N ALA A 338 -4.83 13.73 28.77
CA ALA A 338 -4.87 12.27 28.80
C ALA A 338 -4.26 11.77 30.12
N ASP A 339 -4.91 10.76 30.72
CA ASP A 339 -4.44 10.06 31.92
C ASP A 339 -2.98 9.62 31.75
N ILE A 340 -2.10 10.14 32.61
CA ILE A 340 -0.65 9.83 32.64
C ILE A 340 -0.32 8.79 33.72
N GLY A 341 -1.33 8.20 34.36
CA GLY A 341 -1.20 7.26 35.47
C GLY A 341 -0.93 7.96 36.81
N ASN A 342 -1.39 7.35 37.90
CA ASN A 342 -1.17 7.83 39.28
C ASN A 342 0.31 7.85 39.68
#